data_AF-A0A1Z1WSD0-F1
#
_entry.id   AF-A0A1Z1WSD0-F1
#
_cell.length_a   1.000
_cell.length_b   1.000
_cell.length_c   1.000
_cell.angle_alpha   90.00
_cell.angle_beta   90.00
_cell.angle_gamma   90.00
#
_symmetry.space_group_name_H-M   'P 1'
#
loop_
_entity.id
_entity.type
_entity.pdbx_description
1 polymer ?
#
loop_
_entity_poly.entity_id
_entity_poly.type
_entity_poly.pdbx_seq_one_letter_code
_entity_poly.pdbx_strand_id
1 'polypeptide(L)'
;MTERLLGFGVELIVISGGEPLSQQDRVLPTVRALRAHGVAVEFETNGTVIPATDLVATGARFNVSPKLAHSGVAEHRRKVPEALMCFAHLPNAAFKFVCGDTSDLDEVDAFVTEFGLRNVWIMPRGSRPRKSTSVSARWRTR
;
A
#
# COMPACT_ATOMS: atom_id res chain seq x y z
N MET A 1 8.84 2.84 23.54
CA MET A 1 8.95 2.48 22.11
C MET A 1 9.27 3.71 21.28
N THR A 2 8.42 4.74 21.27
CA THR A 2 8.60 5.97 20.48
C THR A 2 9.97 6.63 20.66
N GLU A 3 10.45 6.84 21.89
CA GLU A 3 11.77 7.42 22.13
C GLU A 3 12.90 6.64 21.46
N ARG A 4 12.83 5.31 21.52
CA ARG A 4 13.79 4.43 20.86
C ARG A 4 13.71 4.54 19.34
N LEU A 5 12.51 4.71 18.78
CA LEU A 5 12.32 4.93 17.34
C LEU A 5 12.91 6.28 16.89
N LEU A 6 12.66 7.35 17.65
CA LEU A 6 13.23 8.67 17.41
C LEU A 6 14.76 8.66 17.51
N GLY A 7 15.31 7.88 18.45
CA GLY A 7 16.75 7.72 18.64
C GLY A 7 17.49 7.11 17.45
N PHE A 8 16.82 6.48 16.49
CA PHE A 8 17.47 6.03 15.25
C PHE A 8 17.81 7.17 14.29
N GLY A 9 17.21 8.36 14.43
CA GLY A 9 17.50 9.51 13.58
C GLY A 9 17.14 9.32 12.10
N VAL A 10 16.14 8.48 11.81
CA VAL A 10 15.68 8.21 10.43
C VAL A 10 14.58 9.17 10.02
N GLU A 11 14.53 9.49 8.73
CA GLU A 11 13.50 10.38 8.16
C GLU A 11 12.16 9.67 7.95
N LEU A 12 12.17 8.34 7.84
CA LEU A 12 11.00 7.53 7.53
C LEU A 12 10.92 6.29 8.42
N ILE A 13 9.75 6.09 9.03
CA ILE A 13 9.35 4.83 9.65
C ILE A 13 8.28 4.17 8.78
N VAL A 14 8.53 2.92 8.38
CA VAL A 14 7.57 2.10 7.65
C VAL A 14 6.91 1.12 8.61
N ILE A 15 5.58 1.15 8.68
CA ILE A 15 4.76 0.22 9.45
C ILE A 15 4.16 -0.80 8.48
N SER A 16 4.63 -2.04 8.62
CA SER A 16 4.27 -3.18 7.77
C SER A 16 4.03 -4.42 8.65
N GLY A 17 3.98 -5.62 8.07
CA GLY A 17 3.85 -6.89 8.78
C GLY A 17 2.78 -7.80 8.17
N GLY A 18 1.78 -8.19 8.97
CA GLY A 18 0.54 -8.78 8.47
C GLY A 18 -0.31 -7.72 7.76
N GLU A 19 -1.57 -7.56 8.14
CA GLU A 19 -2.32 -6.34 7.80
C GLU A 19 -2.16 -5.31 8.93
N PRO A 20 -1.31 -4.28 8.79
CA PRO A 20 -1.00 -3.38 9.90
C PRO A 20 -2.22 -2.56 10.36
N LEU A 21 -3.18 -2.29 9.47
CA LEU A 21 -4.36 -1.51 9.83
C LEU A 21 -5.37 -2.29 10.68
N SER A 22 -5.25 -3.63 10.77
CA SER A 22 -6.01 -4.41 11.75
C SER A 22 -5.68 -4.06 13.21
N GLN A 23 -4.56 -3.37 13.45
CA GLN A 23 -4.13 -2.92 14.79
C GLN A 23 -3.93 -1.40 14.87
N GLN A 24 -4.60 -0.64 13.98
CA GLN A 24 -4.38 0.80 13.84
C GLN A 24 -4.54 1.59 15.14
N ASP A 25 -5.51 1.24 15.99
CA ASP A 25 -5.74 1.90 17.28
C ASP A 25 -4.53 1.78 18.21
N ARG A 26 -3.85 0.63 18.18
CA ARG A 26 -2.67 0.36 19.01
C ARG A 26 -1.45 1.16 18.55
N VAL A 27 -1.31 1.39 17.25
CA VAL A 27 -0.14 2.09 16.67
C VAL A 27 -0.34 3.60 16.59
N LEU A 28 -1.59 4.09 16.56
CA LEU A 28 -1.92 5.50 16.40
C LEU A 28 -1.18 6.45 17.37
N PRO A 29 -1.06 6.18 18.69
CA PRO A 29 -0.30 7.05 19.59
C PRO A 29 1.17 7.19 19.19
N THR A 30 1.78 6.10 18.70
CA THR A 30 3.17 6.11 18.23
C THR A 30 3.29 6.91 16.94
N VAL A 31 2.36 6.73 15.99
CA VAL A 31 2.32 7.49 14.73
C VAL A 31 2.19 8.99 15.01
N ARG A 32 1.26 9.40 15.88
CA ARG A 32 1.11 10.80 16.28
C ARG A 32 2.40 11.39 16.83
N ALA A 33 3.07 10.66 17.73
CA ALA A 33 4.31 11.13 18.33
C ALA A 33 5.46 11.24 17.31
N LEU A 34 5.61 10.26 16.41
CA LEU A 34 6.61 10.32 15.33
C LEU A 34 6.37 11.53 14.41
N ARG A 35 5.12 11.73 13.99
CA ARG A 35 4.71 12.84 13.13
C ARG A 35 4.92 14.21 13.78
N ALA A 36 4.65 14.32 15.07
CA ALA A 36 4.91 15.55 15.82
C ALA A 36 6.40 15.92 15.87
N HIS A 37 7.31 14.95 15.72
CA HIS A 37 8.75 15.16 15.64
C HIS A 37 9.27 15.26 14.19
N GLY A 38 8.37 15.43 13.22
CA GLY A 38 8.74 15.59 11.80
C GLY A 38 9.17 14.31 11.09
N VAL A 39 9.09 13.15 11.75
CA VAL A 39 9.42 11.85 11.12
C VAL A 39 8.28 11.43 10.21
N ALA A 40 8.57 11.12 8.96
CA ALA A 40 7.58 10.61 8.04
C ALA A 40 7.15 9.19 8.45
N VAL A 41 5.88 8.86 8.24
CA VAL A 41 5.33 7.54 8.51
C VAL A 41 4.64 7.03 7.26
N GLU A 42 4.90 5.78 6.90
CA GLU A 42 4.25 5.09 5.79
C GLU A 42 3.71 3.74 6.26
N PHE A 43 2.50 3.40 5.84
CA PHE A 43 1.89 2.10 6.03
C PHE A 43 1.98 1.28 4.74
N GLU A 44 2.48 0.06 4.83
CA GLU A 44 2.36 -0.94 3.77
C GLU A 44 1.18 -1.87 4.09
N THR A 45 0.09 -1.72 3.36
CA THR A 45 -1.19 -2.42 3.62
C THR A 45 -1.62 -3.21 2.41
N ASN A 46 -2.36 -4.31 2.60
CA ASN A 46 -2.98 -5.03 1.48
C ASN A 46 -4.29 -4.37 0.99
N GLY A 47 -4.73 -3.29 1.64
CA GLY A 47 -5.90 -2.51 1.23
C GLY A 47 -7.25 -3.12 1.61
N THR A 48 -7.30 -4.08 2.54
CA THR A 48 -8.56 -4.73 2.96
C THR A 48 -9.19 -4.12 4.20
N VAL A 49 -8.49 -3.24 4.91
CA VAL A 49 -8.97 -2.56 6.12
C VAL A 49 -9.03 -1.06 5.86
N ILE A 50 -10.17 -0.45 6.21
CA ILE A 50 -10.37 1.00 6.10
C ILE A 50 -9.46 1.71 7.13
N PRO A 51 -8.64 2.70 6.71
CA PRO A 51 -7.85 3.48 7.65
C PRO A 51 -8.76 4.40 8.46
N ALA A 52 -8.56 4.44 9.78
CA ALA A 52 -9.28 5.31 10.69
C ALA A 52 -8.99 6.77 10.37
N THR A 53 -10.01 7.63 10.46
CA THR A 53 -9.91 9.07 10.20
C THR A 53 -8.78 9.72 10.99
N ASP A 54 -8.62 9.34 12.26
CA ASP A 54 -7.56 9.83 13.13
C ASP A 54 -6.16 9.46 12.65
N LEU A 55 -6.01 8.29 12.01
CA LEU A 55 -4.75 7.86 11.42
C LEU A 55 -4.46 8.65 10.14
N VAL A 56 -5.46 8.82 9.29
CA VAL A 56 -5.37 9.63 8.07
C VAL A 56 -4.99 11.08 8.42
N ALA A 57 -5.59 11.65 9.46
CA ALA A 57 -5.32 13.01 9.93
C ALA A 57 -3.87 13.23 10.41
N THR A 58 -3.15 12.16 10.77
CA THR A 58 -1.70 12.28 11.05
C THR A 58 -0.88 12.62 9.81
N GLY A 59 -1.46 12.46 8.62
CA GLY A 59 -0.82 12.63 7.32
C GLY A 59 0.07 11.46 6.90
N ALA A 60 0.02 10.31 7.59
CA ALA A 60 0.78 9.12 7.23
C ALA A 60 0.51 8.70 5.78
N ARG A 61 1.51 8.22 5.06
CA ARG A 61 1.34 7.74 3.68
C ARG A 61 0.86 6.30 3.67
N PHE A 62 0.22 5.90 2.58
CA PHE A 62 -0.26 4.52 2.38
C PHE A 62 0.30 3.96 1.08
N ASN A 63 1.09 2.90 1.19
CA ASN A 63 1.51 2.06 0.08
C ASN A 63 0.60 0.84 0.06
N VAL A 64 -0.50 0.96 -0.68
CA VAL A 64 -1.58 -0.02 -0.76
C VAL A 64 -1.20 -1.05 -1.81
N SER A 65 -1.09 -2.32 -1.42
CA SER A 65 -0.73 -3.42 -2.32
C SER A 65 -1.83 -4.48 -2.35
N PRO A 66 -2.95 -4.21 -3.06
CA PRO A 66 -4.01 -5.19 -3.24
C PRO A 66 -3.44 -6.46 -3.86
N LYS A 67 -3.86 -7.61 -3.34
CA LYS A 67 -3.40 -8.89 -3.89
C LYS A 67 -4.17 -9.18 -5.17
N LEU A 68 -3.46 -9.64 -6.20
CA LEU A 68 -4.01 -10.15 -7.46
C LEU A 68 -4.36 -11.65 -7.32
N ALA A 69 -5.06 -12.22 -8.32
CA ALA A 69 -5.53 -13.59 -8.30
C ALA A 69 -4.40 -14.61 -8.11
N HIS A 70 -3.23 -14.38 -8.72
CA HIS A 70 -2.08 -15.29 -8.60
C HIS A 70 -1.52 -15.42 -7.17
N SER A 71 -1.93 -14.55 -6.23
CA SER A 71 -1.54 -14.66 -4.82
C SER A 71 -2.14 -15.89 -4.13
N GLY A 72 -3.16 -16.51 -4.72
CA GLY A 72 -3.92 -17.61 -4.12
C GLY A 72 -4.88 -17.18 -3.00
N VAL A 73 -4.99 -15.88 -2.71
CA VAL A 73 -5.96 -15.37 -1.74
C VAL A 73 -7.33 -15.30 -2.42
N ALA A 74 -8.35 -15.90 -1.80
CA ALA A 74 -9.73 -15.83 -2.29
C ALA A 74 -10.18 -14.37 -2.49
N GLU A 75 -10.90 -14.09 -3.57
CA GLU A 75 -11.26 -12.73 -4.02
C GLU A 75 -11.90 -11.89 -2.90
N HIS A 76 -12.94 -12.43 -2.25
CA HIS A 76 -13.64 -11.77 -1.15
C HIS A 76 -12.75 -11.39 0.05
N ARG A 77 -11.54 -11.96 0.17
CA ARG A 77 -10.56 -11.61 1.22
C ARG A 77 -9.49 -10.63 0.76
N ARG A 78 -9.24 -10.50 -0.55
CA ARG A 78 -8.19 -9.62 -1.10
C ARG A 78 -8.73 -8.34 -1.75
N LYS A 79 -10.02 -8.32 -2.09
CA LYS A 79 -10.70 -7.24 -2.78
C LYS A 79 -11.88 -6.79 -1.92
N VAL A 80 -11.67 -5.75 -1.13
CA VAL A 80 -12.70 -5.13 -0.28
C VAL A 80 -13.04 -3.77 -0.88
N PRO A 81 -14.15 -3.64 -1.63
CA PRO A 81 -14.49 -2.43 -2.38
C PRO A 81 -14.46 -1.16 -1.54
N GLU A 82 -15.03 -1.21 -0.33
CA GLU A 82 -15.15 -0.05 0.55
C GLU A 82 -13.78 0.48 0.98
N ALA A 83 -12.84 -0.42 1.29
CA ALA A 83 -11.48 -0.06 1.65
C ALA A 83 -10.71 0.52 0.45
N LEU A 84 -10.80 -0.13 -0.71
CA LEU A 84 -10.12 0.33 -1.93
C LEU A 84 -10.63 1.69 -2.39
N MET A 85 -11.95 1.89 -2.38
CA MET A 85 -12.55 3.19 -2.67
C MET A 85 -12.12 4.24 -1.64
N CYS A 86 -12.05 3.91 -0.34
CA CYS A 86 -11.55 4.83 0.67
C CYS A 86 -10.12 5.30 0.34
N PHE A 87 -9.19 4.37 0.05
CA PHE A 87 -7.83 4.71 -0.34
C PHE A 87 -7.73 5.52 -1.63
N ALA A 88 -8.60 5.27 -2.62
CA ALA A 88 -8.58 6.00 -3.90
C ALA A 88 -8.86 7.51 -3.74
N HIS A 89 -9.56 7.87 -2.66
CA HIS A 89 -9.84 9.26 -2.29
C HIS A 89 -8.72 9.91 -1.46
N LEU A 90 -7.77 9.14 -0.93
CA LEU A 90 -6.68 9.66 -0.12
C LEU A 90 -5.53 10.19 -1.02
N PRO A 91 -5.13 11.47 -0.89
CA PRO A 91 -4.07 12.06 -1.73
C PRO A 91 -2.68 11.50 -1.42
N ASN A 92 -2.52 10.87 -0.25
CA ASN A 92 -1.30 10.27 0.28
C ASN A 92 -1.29 8.74 0.11
N ALA A 93 -2.14 8.19 -0.76
CA ALA A 93 -2.12 6.78 -1.14
C ALA A 93 -1.42 6.56 -2.49
N ALA A 94 -0.66 5.46 -2.57
CA ALA A 94 -0.13 4.89 -3.80
C ALA A 94 -0.58 3.42 -3.89
N PHE A 95 -0.88 2.94 -5.09
CA PHE A 95 -1.31 1.55 -5.30
C PHE A 95 -0.20 0.77 -6.00
N LYS A 96 0.42 -0.19 -5.30
CA LYS A 96 1.52 -1.00 -5.80
C LYS A 96 1.07 -2.44 -6.07
N PHE A 97 1.04 -2.83 -7.33
CA PHE A 97 0.66 -4.19 -7.73
C PHE A 97 1.89 -5.03 -8.06
N VAL A 98 2.01 -6.19 -7.42
CA VAL A 98 3.03 -7.17 -7.77
C VAL A 98 2.54 -7.96 -8.98
N CYS A 99 3.26 -7.94 -10.10
CA CYS A 99 2.86 -8.59 -11.35
C CYS A 99 3.93 -9.57 -11.82
N GLY A 100 3.54 -10.80 -12.12
CA GLY A 100 4.40 -11.87 -12.63
C GLY A 100 4.37 -12.02 -14.14
N ASP A 101 3.23 -11.77 -14.78
CA ASP A 101 3.05 -11.83 -16.23
C ASP A 101 2.06 -10.77 -16.73
N THR A 102 1.72 -10.80 -18.02
CA THR A 102 0.82 -9.80 -18.63
C THR A 102 -0.63 -9.94 -18.20
N SER A 103 -1.09 -11.13 -17.81
CA SER A 103 -2.48 -11.31 -17.32
C SER A 103 -2.71 -10.62 -15.97
N ASP A 104 -1.66 -10.49 -15.17
CA ASP A 104 -1.69 -9.67 -13.96
C ASP A 104 -1.93 -8.19 -14.30
N LEU A 105 -1.41 -7.69 -15.43
CA LEU A 105 -1.62 -6.30 -15.84
C LEU A 105 -3.07 -6.05 -16.27
N ASP A 106 -3.71 -7.03 -16.90
CA ASP A 106 -5.14 -6.97 -17.24
C ASP A 106 -5.99 -6.90 -15.96
N GLU A 107 -5.63 -7.68 -14.92
CA GLU A 107 -6.29 -7.59 -13.62
C GLU A 107 -6.03 -6.23 -12.94
N VAL A 108 -4.83 -5.66 -13.06
CA VAL A 108 -4.56 -4.30 -12.57
C VAL A 108 -5.46 -3.27 -13.26
N ASP A 109 -5.62 -3.33 -14.58
CA ASP A 109 -6.49 -2.42 -15.32
C ASP A 109 -7.95 -2.50 -14.84
N ALA A 110 -8.42 -3.72 -14.55
CA ALA A 110 -9.73 -3.93 -13.93
C ALA A 110 -9.84 -3.26 -12.55
N PHE A 111 -8.84 -3.42 -11.66
CA PHE A 111 -8.81 -2.73 -10.36
C PHE A 111 -8.83 -1.21 -10.51
N VAL A 112 -8.01 -0.67 -11.42
CA VAL A 112 -7.89 0.77 -11.66
C VAL A 112 -9.22 1.35 -12.13
N THR A 113 -9.86 0.68 -13.10
CA THR A 113 -11.15 1.10 -13.65
C THR A 113 -12.26 0.98 -12.62
N GLU A 114 -12.36 -0.15 -11.92
CA GLU A 114 -13.45 -0.45 -10.98
C GLU A 114 -13.44 0.49 -9.77
N PHE A 115 -12.27 0.81 -9.22
CA PHE A 115 -12.14 1.60 -7.99
C PHE A 115 -11.64 3.02 -8.21
N GLY A 116 -11.41 3.44 -9.45
CA GLY A 116 -10.87 4.76 -9.76
C GLY A 116 -9.48 5.00 -9.16
N LEU A 117 -8.64 3.96 -9.14
CA LEU A 117 -7.32 4.03 -8.50
C LEU A 117 -6.41 5.01 -9.25
N ARG A 118 -5.69 5.83 -8.50
CA ARG A 118 -4.70 6.79 -9.03
C ARG A 118 -3.34 6.52 -8.38
N ASN A 119 -2.26 7.03 -8.98
CA ASN A 119 -0.89 6.81 -8.48
C ASN A 119 -0.55 5.30 -8.37
N VAL A 120 -0.62 4.61 -9.51
CA VAL A 120 -0.46 3.17 -9.62
C VAL A 120 0.98 2.82 -10.02
N TRP A 121 1.59 1.91 -9.27
CA TRP A 121 2.93 1.39 -9.50
C TRP A 121 2.86 -0.10 -9.80
N ILE A 122 3.63 -0.52 -10.80
CA ILE A 122 3.81 -1.93 -11.15
C ILE A 122 5.14 -2.40 -10.57
N MET A 123 5.10 -3.44 -9.74
CA MET A 123 6.26 -4.11 -9.19
C MET A 123 6.39 -5.49 -9.84
N PRO A 124 7.42 -5.73 -10.67
CA PRO A 124 7.66 -7.07 -11.19
C PRO A 124 7.88 -8.07 -10.04
N ARG A 125 7.23 -9.23 -10.12
CA ARG A 125 7.42 -10.31 -9.15
C ARG A 125 8.87 -10.75 -9.17
N GLY A 126 9.50 -10.80 -7.99
CA GLY A 126 10.85 -11.33 -7.84
C GLY A 126 10.91 -12.77 -8.35
N SER A 127 11.63 -13.00 -9.43
CA SER A 127 11.90 -14.34 -9.97
C SER A 127 13.36 -14.70 -9.73
N ARG A 128 13.64 -16.00 -9.47
CA ARG A 128 15.02 -16.50 -9.65
C ARG A 128 15.42 -16.21 -11.10
N PRO A 129 16.68 -15.83 -11.39
CA PRO A 129 17.07 -15.38 -12.71
C PRO A 129 16.78 -16.47 -13.74
N ARG A 130 15.77 -16.22 -14.56
CA ARG A 130 15.54 -16.88 -15.85
C ARG A 130 15.29 -15.77 -16.83
N LYS A 131 16.16 -15.67 -17.85
CA LYS A 131 16.30 -14.58 -18.84
C LYS A 131 15.08 -13.65 -18.90
N SER A 132 15.20 -12.46 -18.31
CA SER A 132 14.16 -11.45 -18.32
C SER A 132 13.96 -10.92 -19.74
N THR A 133 12.80 -11.17 -20.34
CA THR A 133 12.23 -10.26 -21.33
C THR A 133 11.83 -9.01 -20.54
N SER A 134 12.51 -7.89 -20.80
CA SER A 134 12.29 -6.61 -20.14
C SER A 134 10.84 -6.15 -20.31
N VAL A 135 10.06 -6.12 -19.23
CA VAL A 135 8.83 -5.34 -19.18
C VAL A 135 9.20 -3.96 -18.66
N SER A 136 9.53 -3.04 -19.59
CA SER A 136 9.54 -1.61 -19.28
C SER A 136 8.18 -1.04 -19.69
N ALA A 137 7.28 -0.84 -18.73
CA ALA A 137 6.05 -0.10 -18.97
C ALA A 137 6.00 1.09 -18.00
N ARG A 138 6.25 2.28 -18.53
CA ARG A 138 5.96 3.53 -17.85
C ARG A 138 4.47 3.81 -18.10
N TRP A 139 3.62 3.37 -17.18
CA TRP A 139 2.18 3.66 -17.24
C TRP A 139 1.97 5.17 -17.10
N ARG A 140 1.41 5.78 -18.13
CA ARG A 140 0.95 7.17 -18.11
C ARG A 140 -0.56 7.13 -17.97
N THR A 141 -1.09 7.64 -16.87
CA THR A 141 -2.51 7.96 -16.74
C THR A 141 -2.84 9.09 -17.73
N ARG A 142 -3.96 8.95 -18.45
CA ARG A 142 -4.56 10.06 -19.20
C ARG A 142 -5.08 11.13 -18.25
#